data_AF-A0A1C6RDC1-F1
#
_entry.id   AF-A0A1C6RDC1-F1
#
_cell.length_a   1.000
_cell.length_b   1.000
_cell.length_c   1.000
_cell.angle_alpha   90.00
_cell.angle_beta   90.00
_cell.angle_gamma   90.00
#
_symmetry.space_group_name_H-M   'P 1'
#
loop_
_entity.id
_entity.type
_entity.pdbx_description
1 polymer ?
#
loop_
_entity_poly.entity_id
_entity_poly.type
_entity_poly.pdbx_seq_one_letter_code
_entity_poly.pdbx_strand_id
1 'polypeptide(L)'
;MPWGRIDDRLAMSVKVRGLADPGATGLRAKKQRAEALGVWTQLLSWVSGERSDGFLTADILDLFGWDEANERLMRARYGRAPLLHRRDDGERCECMNGRTWVDDWDYLIHDYLDRNPSRSENDVHKAKAKELKNSALKAAVRARDRDVCRYCGNFCPFSDRVSDAGLTYDHVDPEIADGLSNLVVACRGCNRRKSKRTPEAAGMVLRPAPGEQPPASGPTSDLSPDLGPDSGPDPGPHSGPDPGPPPTETPATSGNSAPVCLPTSAVTSVPTQVASSPGTGRGGSGTAPSLGPPRPGPPTAHRIGPPTTPRGPLHGSPYLRTSRPLPEHHAGHPPQPDPEHQDRTEHP
;
A
#
# COMPACT_ATOMS: atom_id res chain seq x y z
N MET A 1 9.56 -3.23 16.67
CA MET A 1 10.42 -2.04 16.50
C MET A 1 10.57 -1.78 15.00
N PRO A 2 10.85 -0.55 14.54
CA PRO A 2 11.31 -0.36 13.16
C PRO A 2 12.62 -1.14 12.98
N TRP A 3 12.80 -1.76 11.81
CA TRP A 3 14.00 -2.52 11.48
C TRP A 3 14.56 -1.97 10.17
N GLY A 4 15.78 -1.44 10.21
CA GLY A 4 16.47 -0.89 9.04
C GLY A 4 16.86 -2.00 8.08
N ARG A 5 16.43 -1.90 6.82
CA ARG A 5 16.75 -2.85 5.76
C ARG A 5 18.05 -2.45 5.08
N ILE A 6 18.94 -3.42 4.97
CA ILE A 6 20.16 -3.38 4.16
C ILE A 6 19.93 -4.30 2.96
N ASP A 7 20.41 -3.91 1.79
CA ASP A 7 20.34 -4.72 0.57
C ASP A 7 21.32 -5.91 0.70
N ASP A 8 20.83 -7.14 0.48
CA ASP A 8 21.65 -8.37 0.55
C ASP A 8 22.86 -8.35 -0.40
N ARG A 9 22.83 -7.51 -1.45
CA ARG A 9 23.91 -7.31 -2.42
C ARG A 9 24.73 -6.05 -2.16
N LEU A 10 24.47 -5.29 -1.09
CA LEU A 10 25.16 -4.02 -0.78
C LEU A 10 26.69 -4.19 -0.79
N ALA A 11 27.21 -5.27 -0.20
CA ALA A 11 28.64 -5.55 -0.13
C ALA A 11 29.33 -5.64 -1.52
N MET A 12 28.61 -6.11 -2.54
CA MET A 12 29.10 -6.24 -3.93
C MET A 12 28.81 -5.00 -4.79
N SER A 13 28.03 -4.05 -4.27
CA SER A 13 27.62 -2.85 -4.99
C SER A 13 28.81 -1.99 -5.41
N VAL A 14 28.63 -1.28 -6.51
CA VAL A 14 29.60 -0.27 -6.99
C VAL A 14 29.75 0.87 -5.97
N LYS A 15 28.67 1.19 -5.23
CA LYS A 15 28.67 2.17 -4.12
C LYS A 15 29.66 1.76 -3.01
N VAL A 16 29.59 0.52 -2.51
CA VAL A 16 30.55 0.01 -1.50
C VAL A 16 31.97 -0.13 -2.04
N ARG A 17 32.15 -0.58 -3.29
CA ARG A 17 33.49 -0.63 -3.91
C ARG A 17 34.16 0.74 -3.98
N GLY A 18 33.39 1.80 -4.25
CA GLY A 18 33.83 3.19 -4.32
C GLY A 18 34.16 3.88 -2.99
N LEU A 19 33.93 3.21 -1.84
CA LEU A 19 34.32 3.73 -0.52
C LEU A 19 35.84 3.63 -0.26
N ALA A 20 36.61 2.95 -1.10
CA ALA A 20 38.07 3.06 -1.05
C ALA A 20 38.54 4.39 -1.65
N ASP A 21 39.66 4.92 -1.17
CA ASP A 21 40.24 6.14 -1.74
C ASP A 21 40.82 5.90 -3.15
N PRO A 22 40.91 6.94 -3.98
CA PRO A 22 41.87 7.05 -5.09
C PRO A 22 43.18 6.26 -4.90
N GLY A 23 43.44 5.29 -5.79
CA GLY A 23 44.67 4.48 -5.77
C GLY A 23 44.85 3.56 -4.56
N ALA A 24 43.86 3.46 -3.66
CA ALA A 24 43.92 2.50 -2.56
C ALA A 24 43.61 1.09 -3.08
N THR A 25 44.61 0.20 -2.98
CA THR A 25 44.52 -1.21 -3.38
C THR A 25 44.70 -2.15 -2.17
N GLY A 26 44.59 -3.46 -2.40
CA GLY A 26 44.92 -4.49 -1.41
C GLY A 26 44.22 -4.35 -0.06
N LEU A 27 44.98 -4.49 1.03
CA LEU A 27 44.46 -4.43 2.40
C LEU A 27 43.97 -3.02 2.79
N ARG A 28 44.61 -1.95 2.32
CA ARG A 28 44.20 -0.56 2.59
C ARG A 28 42.76 -0.33 2.10
N ALA A 29 42.49 -0.71 0.85
CA ALA A 29 41.16 -0.60 0.26
C ALA A 29 40.10 -1.41 1.02
N LYS A 30 40.46 -2.60 1.52
CA LYS A 30 39.56 -3.45 2.32
C LYS A 30 39.20 -2.78 3.65
N LYS A 31 40.19 -2.21 4.35
CA LYS A 31 39.97 -1.49 5.62
C LYS A 31 39.07 -0.26 5.42
N GLN A 32 39.40 0.61 4.47
CA GLN A 32 38.63 1.84 4.19
C GLN A 32 37.16 1.57 3.86
N ARG A 33 36.86 0.51 3.10
CA ARG A 33 35.48 0.09 2.83
C ARG A 33 34.75 -0.42 4.08
N ALA A 34 35.43 -1.20 4.93
CA ALA A 34 34.86 -1.73 6.16
C ALA A 34 34.59 -0.60 7.19
N GLU A 35 35.53 0.34 7.32
CA GLU A 35 35.41 1.55 8.15
C GLU A 35 34.18 2.38 7.74
N ALA A 36 34.13 2.84 6.48
CA ALA A 36 33.03 3.66 5.99
C ALA A 36 31.68 2.93 6.05
N LEU A 37 31.62 1.63 5.71
CA LEU A 37 30.39 0.84 5.82
C LEU A 37 29.96 0.63 7.27
N GLY A 38 30.90 0.56 8.22
CA GLY A 38 30.63 0.53 9.66
C GLY A 38 29.96 1.82 10.13
N VAL A 39 30.49 2.98 9.76
CA VAL A 39 29.86 4.29 10.01
C VAL A 39 28.45 4.33 9.40
N TRP A 40 28.30 4.01 8.12
CA TRP A 40 27.00 4.01 7.44
C TRP A 40 25.96 3.08 8.10
N THR A 41 26.39 1.92 8.59
CA THR A 41 25.50 0.96 9.26
C THR A 41 25.01 1.51 10.61
N GLN A 42 25.86 2.20 11.36
CA GLN A 42 25.47 2.88 12.60
C GLN A 42 24.48 4.02 12.32
N LEU A 43 24.77 4.87 11.33
CA LEU A 43 23.88 5.94 10.88
C LEU A 43 22.51 5.39 10.44
N LEU A 44 22.48 4.34 9.61
CA LEU A 44 21.22 3.70 9.16
C LEU A 44 20.41 3.14 10.34
N SER A 45 21.08 2.50 11.30
CA SER A 45 20.45 1.97 12.50
C SER A 45 19.79 3.08 13.32
N TRP A 46 20.50 4.19 13.54
CA TRP A 46 20.00 5.37 14.24
C TRP A 46 18.80 5.99 13.52
N VAL A 47 18.92 6.26 12.21
CA VAL A 47 17.86 6.83 11.35
C VAL A 47 16.60 5.97 11.39
N SER A 48 16.74 4.64 11.33
CA SER A 48 15.61 3.71 11.41
C SER A 48 14.97 3.71 12.80
N GLY A 49 15.76 3.86 13.86
CA GLY A 49 15.28 3.97 15.24
C GLY A 49 14.47 5.25 15.48
N GLU A 50 15.05 6.39 15.10
CA GLU A 50 14.47 7.73 15.25
C GLU A 50 13.30 7.98 14.28
N ARG A 51 13.29 7.27 13.15
CA ARG A 51 12.31 7.39 12.06
C ARG A 51 12.37 8.78 11.41
N SER A 52 13.58 9.22 11.09
CA SER A 52 13.88 10.49 10.41
C SER A 52 13.79 10.40 8.87
N ASP A 53 13.29 9.31 8.30
CA ASP A 53 13.18 9.08 6.84
C ASP A 53 14.48 9.25 6.05
N GLY A 54 15.62 8.92 6.67
CA GLY A 54 16.94 9.07 6.06
C GLY A 54 17.71 10.28 6.55
N PHE A 55 17.05 11.30 7.12
CA PHE A 55 17.73 12.53 7.54
C PHE A 55 18.62 12.32 8.76
N LEU A 56 19.73 13.04 8.78
CA LEU A 56 20.79 13.03 9.80
C LEU A 56 21.25 14.47 10.10
N THR A 57 21.48 14.76 11.38
CA THR A 57 22.08 16.02 11.85
C THR A 57 23.61 15.84 12.01
N ALA A 58 24.36 16.95 12.03
CA ALA A 58 25.82 16.91 12.13
C ALA A 58 26.34 16.24 13.40
N ASP A 59 25.70 16.46 14.55
CA ASP A 59 26.08 15.83 15.82
C ASP A 59 25.98 14.29 15.78
N ILE A 60 25.08 13.73 14.97
CA ILE A 60 24.94 12.27 14.78
C ILE A 60 25.99 11.73 13.82
N LEU A 61 26.39 12.51 12.82
CA LEU A 61 27.51 12.15 11.96
C LEU A 61 28.83 12.17 12.73
N ASP A 62 29.04 13.19 13.57
CA ASP A 62 30.22 13.33 14.43
C ASP A 62 30.28 12.26 15.52
N LEU A 63 29.12 11.79 16.02
CA LEU A 63 29.04 10.73 17.04
C LEU A 63 29.48 9.35 16.53
N PHE A 64 29.21 9.03 15.27
CA PHE A 64 29.45 7.68 14.70
C PHE A 64 30.57 7.62 13.66
N GLY A 65 30.96 8.77 13.11
CA GLY A 65 31.89 8.90 12.00
C GLY A 65 33.15 9.68 12.34
N TRP A 66 33.95 9.92 11.32
CA TRP A 66 35.16 10.75 11.33
C TRP A 66 35.50 11.13 9.89
N ASP A 67 36.29 12.18 9.69
CA ASP A 67 36.45 12.86 8.41
C ASP A 67 36.69 11.93 7.22
N GLU A 68 37.67 11.02 7.28
CA GLU A 68 37.97 10.18 6.13
C GLU A 68 36.89 9.13 5.84
N ALA A 69 36.17 8.65 6.86
CA ALA A 69 35.03 7.75 6.66
C ALA A 69 33.80 8.51 6.12
N ASN A 70 33.54 9.70 6.67
CA ASN A 70 32.45 10.58 6.28
C ASN A 70 32.62 11.06 4.84
N GLU A 71 33.83 11.49 4.45
CA GLU A 71 34.15 11.88 3.07
C GLU A 71 33.94 10.69 2.11
N ARG A 72 34.34 9.47 2.47
CA ARG A 72 34.08 8.27 1.64
C ARG A 72 32.58 8.03 1.43
N LEU A 73 31.75 8.25 2.45
CA LEU A 73 30.29 8.11 2.34
C LEU A 73 29.63 9.22 1.51
N MET A 74 30.13 10.45 1.61
CA MET A 74 29.60 11.65 0.91
C MET A 74 30.02 11.80 -0.54
N ARG A 75 30.91 10.95 -1.01
CA ARG A 75 31.62 11.19 -2.26
C ARG A 75 31.06 10.33 -3.39
N ALA A 76 30.48 11.03 -4.38
CA ALA A 76 29.95 10.41 -5.60
C ALA A 76 31.03 9.61 -6.35
N ARG A 77 30.62 8.47 -6.94
CA ARG A 77 31.52 7.49 -7.55
C ARG A 77 30.87 6.80 -8.74
N TYR A 78 31.63 6.61 -9.82
CA TYR A 78 31.23 5.80 -11.00
C TYR A 78 29.86 6.19 -11.60
N GLY A 79 29.57 7.49 -11.69
CA GLY A 79 28.27 7.97 -12.18
C GLY A 79 27.09 7.60 -11.28
N ARG A 80 27.33 7.47 -9.97
CA ARG A 80 26.31 7.23 -8.93
C ARG A 80 26.46 8.25 -7.81
N ALA A 81 25.31 8.62 -7.25
CA ALA A 81 25.20 9.40 -6.03
C ALA A 81 25.90 8.72 -4.83
N PRO A 82 26.31 9.52 -3.82
CA PRO A 82 26.96 9.02 -2.60
C PRO A 82 26.03 8.11 -1.76
N LEU A 83 26.55 7.50 -0.69
CA LEU A 83 25.71 6.78 0.29
C LEU A 83 25.07 7.72 1.32
N LEU A 84 25.67 8.90 1.50
CA LEU A 84 25.21 9.96 2.39
C LEU A 84 25.27 11.28 1.63
N HIS A 85 24.15 11.96 1.45
CA HIS A 85 24.12 13.30 0.87
C HIS A 85 24.40 14.37 1.91
N ARG A 86 25.01 15.48 1.49
CA ARG A 86 24.85 16.80 2.13
C ARG A 86 23.57 17.43 1.59
N ARG A 87 23.11 18.52 2.22
CA ARG A 87 22.01 19.34 1.66
C ARG A 87 22.24 19.70 0.19
N ASP A 88 23.39 20.30 -0.12
CA ASP A 88 23.68 20.86 -1.45
C ASP A 88 23.61 19.85 -2.59
N ASP A 89 23.97 18.58 -2.41
CA ASP A 89 23.90 17.56 -3.45
C ASP A 89 22.62 16.71 -3.37
N GLY A 90 22.10 16.49 -2.16
CA GLY A 90 20.89 15.71 -1.93
C GLY A 90 19.61 16.40 -2.38
N GLU A 91 19.50 17.73 -2.25
CA GLU A 91 18.35 18.50 -2.75
C GLU A 91 18.13 18.37 -4.27
N ARG A 92 19.19 18.01 -5.03
CA ARG A 92 19.11 17.73 -6.48
C ARG A 92 19.06 16.24 -6.83
N CYS A 93 19.02 15.35 -5.85
CA CYS A 93 19.05 13.91 -6.09
C CYS A 93 17.63 13.32 -6.21
N GLU A 94 17.46 12.30 -7.06
CA GLU A 94 16.19 11.59 -7.25
C GLU A 94 15.62 10.97 -5.96
N CYS A 95 16.47 10.69 -4.96
CA CYS A 95 16.04 10.21 -3.63
C CYS A 95 15.25 11.27 -2.81
N MET A 96 15.20 12.52 -3.29
CA MET A 96 14.40 13.61 -2.77
C MET A 96 13.14 13.90 -3.61
N ASN A 97 12.86 13.12 -4.66
CA ASN A 97 11.63 13.27 -5.45
C ASN A 97 10.38 13.16 -4.56
N GLY A 98 9.50 14.17 -4.61
CA GLY A 98 8.29 14.23 -3.79
C GLY A 98 8.55 14.52 -2.30
N ARG A 99 9.75 14.98 -1.93
CA ARG A 99 10.16 15.31 -0.56
C ARG A 99 10.70 16.73 -0.49
N THR A 100 10.67 17.30 0.71
CA THR A 100 11.32 18.59 1.02
C THR A 100 12.40 18.35 2.06
N TRP A 101 13.54 19.02 1.92
CA TRP A 101 14.58 18.96 2.94
C TRP A 101 14.07 19.65 4.21
N VAL A 102 14.32 19.05 5.38
CA VAL A 102 13.81 19.57 6.66
C VAL A 102 14.84 20.54 7.24
N ASP A 103 14.39 21.71 7.69
CA ASP A 103 15.24 22.66 8.42
C ASP A 103 15.85 22.01 9.66
N ASP A 104 17.05 22.46 10.04
CA ASP A 104 17.91 21.87 11.08
C ASP A 104 18.48 20.45 10.78
N TRP A 105 18.28 19.88 9.59
CA TRP A 105 18.95 18.65 9.15
C TRP A 105 20.04 18.91 8.09
N ASP A 106 21.16 18.21 8.21
CA ASP A 106 22.40 18.48 7.46
C ASP A 106 22.70 17.45 6.36
N TYR A 107 22.31 16.19 6.61
CA TYR A 107 22.60 15.05 5.74
C TYR A 107 21.39 14.14 5.50
N LEU A 108 21.47 13.30 4.46
CA LEU A 108 20.44 12.33 4.09
C LEU A 108 21.06 11.00 3.62
N ILE A 109 20.64 9.88 4.20
CA ILE A 109 20.97 8.54 3.68
C ILE A 109 20.30 8.34 2.31
N HIS A 110 21.13 8.11 1.29
CA HIS A 110 20.71 7.92 -0.08
C HIS A 110 19.90 6.60 -0.25
N ASP A 111 18.87 6.64 -1.09
CA ASP A 111 17.87 5.56 -1.31
C ASP A 111 17.19 5.06 0.00
N TYR A 112 17.13 5.85 1.09
CA TYR A 112 16.60 5.33 2.36
C TYR A 112 15.17 4.81 2.22
N LEU A 113 14.27 5.60 1.64
CA LEU A 113 12.84 5.25 1.50
C LEU A 113 12.57 4.17 0.44
N ASP A 114 13.45 3.97 -0.52
CA ASP A 114 13.33 2.89 -1.52
C ASP A 114 13.47 1.51 -0.85
N ARG A 115 14.22 1.44 0.26
CA ARG A 115 14.49 0.21 1.01
C ARG A 115 13.71 0.13 2.33
N ASN A 116 13.42 1.26 2.96
CA ASN A 116 12.87 1.36 4.32
C ASN A 116 11.50 2.06 4.34
N PRO A 117 10.53 1.57 5.13
CA PRO A 117 9.26 2.27 5.29
C PRO A 117 9.46 3.62 5.98
N SER A 118 8.77 4.64 5.48
CA SER A 118 8.69 5.97 6.08
C SER A 118 8.09 5.95 7.49
N ARG A 119 8.31 7.02 8.27
CA ARG A 119 7.64 7.27 9.55
C ARG A 119 6.12 7.18 9.41
N SER A 120 5.55 7.75 8.34
CA SER A 120 4.12 7.71 8.02
C SER A 120 3.60 6.27 7.85
N GLU A 121 4.23 5.46 7.00
CA GLU A 121 3.83 4.05 6.81
C GLU A 121 3.99 3.24 8.10
N ASN A 122 5.06 3.48 8.86
CA ASN A 122 5.25 2.83 10.15
C ASN A 122 4.19 3.23 11.18
N ASP A 123 3.66 4.46 11.14
CA ASP A 123 2.56 4.90 11.99
C ASP A 123 1.22 4.29 11.55
N VAL A 124 0.96 4.19 10.25
CA VAL A 124 -0.18 3.43 9.69
C VAL A 124 -0.12 1.97 10.14
N HIS A 125 1.02 1.28 9.96
CA HIS A 125 1.18 -0.11 10.39
C HIS A 125 0.94 -0.31 11.90
N LYS A 126 1.46 0.60 12.75
CA LYS A 126 1.20 0.60 14.19
C LYS A 126 -0.28 0.81 14.52
N ALA A 127 -0.94 1.76 13.86
CA ALA A 127 -2.36 2.05 14.05
C ALA A 127 -3.24 0.85 13.65
N LYS A 128 -3.01 0.27 12.46
CA LYS A 128 -3.69 -0.96 12.00
C LYS A 128 -3.52 -2.13 12.96
N ALA A 129 -2.31 -2.32 13.49
CA ALA A 129 -2.04 -3.35 14.49
C ALA A 129 -2.77 -3.09 15.83
N LYS A 130 -3.01 -1.82 16.21
CA LYS A 130 -3.82 -1.44 17.38
C LYS A 130 -5.31 -1.67 17.14
N GLU A 131 -5.82 -1.31 15.96
CA GLU A 131 -7.21 -1.56 15.55
C GLU A 131 -7.57 -3.04 15.55
N LEU A 132 -6.73 -3.89 14.96
CA LEU A 132 -6.94 -5.34 14.93
C LEU A 132 -6.87 -5.99 16.32
N LYS A 133 -6.24 -5.34 17.30
CA LYS A 133 -6.25 -5.77 18.71
C LYS A 133 -7.50 -5.29 19.46
N ASN A 134 -8.12 -4.17 19.07
CA ASN A 134 -9.30 -3.62 19.71
C ASN A 134 -10.54 -4.53 19.52
N SER A 135 -11.01 -5.14 20.61
CA SER A 135 -12.18 -6.03 20.62
C SER A 135 -13.50 -5.28 20.36
N ALA A 136 -13.67 -4.08 20.91
CA ALA A 136 -14.87 -3.26 20.73
C ALA A 136 -15.02 -2.81 19.27
N LEU A 137 -13.93 -2.38 18.63
CA LEU A 137 -13.93 -2.04 17.20
C LEU A 137 -14.31 -3.25 16.33
N LYS A 138 -13.73 -4.41 16.60
CA LYS A 138 -14.06 -5.66 15.89
C LYS A 138 -15.53 -6.08 16.08
N ALA A 139 -16.08 -5.89 17.28
CA ALA A 139 -17.49 -6.14 17.55
C ALA A 139 -18.39 -5.18 16.76
N ALA A 140 -18.05 -3.88 16.70
CA ALA A 140 -18.78 -2.89 15.90
C ALA A 140 -18.73 -3.21 14.39
N VAL A 141 -17.56 -3.60 13.86
CA VAL A 141 -17.41 -4.03 12.46
C VAL A 141 -18.29 -5.25 12.16
N ARG A 142 -18.27 -6.28 13.02
CA ARG A 142 -19.15 -7.46 12.86
C ARG A 142 -20.64 -7.12 12.96
N ALA A 143 -21.03 -6.23 13.88
CA ALA A 143 -22.42 -5.79 14.02
C ALA A 143 -22.92 -5.05 12.77
N ARG A 144 -22.09 -4.16 12.20
CA ARG A 144 -22.38 -3.46 10.93
C ARG A 144 -22.48 -4.44 9.76
N ASP A 145 -21.48 -5.32 9.61
CA ASP A 145 -21.35 -6.19 8.44
C ASP A 145 -22.11 -7.52 8.56
N ARG A 146 -22.73 -7.80 9.71
CA ARG A 146 -23.51 -9.01 10.02
C ARG A 146 -22.80 -10.33 9.68
N ASP A 147 -21.49 -10.37 9.90
CA ASP A 147 -20.59 -11.48 9.50
C ASP A 147 -20.62 -11.82 7.99
N VAL A 148 -21.08 -10.90 7.13
CA VAL A 148 -21.05 -11.03 5.66
C VAL A 148 -19.79 -10.39 5.10
N CYS A 149 -19.11 -11.07 4.17
CA CYS A 149 -17.96 -10.54 3.46
C CYS A 149 -18.36 -9.31 2.64
N ARG A 150 -17.80 -8.14 2.96
CA ARG A 150 -18.04 -6.87 2.24
C ARG A 150 -17.51 -6.86 0.80
N TYR A 151 -16.88 -7.94 0.33
CA TYR A 151 -16.45 -8.10 -1.06
C TYR A 151 -17.32 -9.08 -1.87
N CYS A 152 -17.44 -10.34 -1.45
CA CYS A 152 -18.24 -11.32 -2.19
C CYS A 152 -19.73 -11.35 -1.81
N GLY A 153 -20.11 -10.86 -0.64
CA GLY A 153 -21.50 -10.95 -0.14
C GLY A 153 -21.85 -12.26 0.54
N ASN A 154 -20.91 -13.20 0.68
CA ASN A 154 -21.15 -14.49 1.35
C ASN A 154 -21.00 -14.36 2.89
N PHE A 155 -21.80 -15.12 3.63
CA PHE A 155 -21.64 -15.28 5.07
C PHE A 155 -20.27 -15.92 5.42
N CYS A 156 -19.63 -15.39 6.47
CA CYS A 156 -18.30 -15.81 6.93
C CYS A 156 -18.40 -16.34 8.36
N PRO A 157 -18.32 -17.67 8.59
CA PRO A 157 -18.39 -18.23 9.94
C PRO A 157 -17.26 -17.69 10.82
N PHE A 158 -17.60 -17.08 11.96
CA PHE A 158 -16.61 -16.57 12.91
C PHE A 158 -15.79 -17.68 13.58
N SER A 159 -16.35 -18.88 13.72
CA SER A 159 -15.66 -20.06 14.23
C SER A 159 -14.62 -20.63 13.25
N ASP A 160 -14.80 -20.43 11.94
CA ASP A 160 -13.87 -20.94 10.93
C ASP A 160 -12.61 -20.06 10.85
N ARG A 161 -11.47 -20.68 11.18
CA ARG A 161 -10.14 -20.06 11.17
C ARG A 161 -9.20 -20.59 10.11
N VAL A 162 -9.67 -21.52 9.27
CA VAL A 162 -8.83 -22.28 8.34
C VAL A 162 -9.25 -22.04 6.89
N SER A 163 -10.55 -22.13 6.58
CA SER A 163 -10.99 -22.09 5.18
C SER A 163 -10.99 -20.68 4.58
N ASP A 164 -11.02 -20.61 3.26
CA ASP A 164 -11.19 -19.38 2.48
C ASP A 164 -12.52 -18.66 2.76
N ALA A 165 -13.54 -19.36 3.28
CA ALA A 165 -14.83 -18.79 3.68
C ALA A 165 -14.83 -18.21 5.09
N GLY A 166 -13.91 -18.63 5.96
CA GLY A 166 -13.89 -18.21 7.36
C GLY A 166 -13.56 -16.72 7.55
N LEU A 167 -14.09 -16.15 8.64
CA LEU A 167 -14.04 -14.71 8.90
C LEU A 167 -12.62 -14.20 9.19
N THR A 168 -12.27 -13.09 8.55
CA THR A 168 -11.17 -12.19 8.93
C THR A 168 -11.64 -10.73 8.84
N TYR A 169 -10.79 -9.82 9.32
CA TYR A 169 -10.96 -8.38 9.13
C TYR A 169 -9.99 -7.90 8.06
N ASP A 170 -10.38 -6.91 7.27
CA ASP A 170 -9.53 -6.29 6.26
C ASP A 170 -9.63 -4.76 6.30
N HIS A 171 -8.55 -4.09 5.95
CA HIS A 171 -8.50 -2.63 5.76
C HIS A 171 -8.76 -2.33 4.29
N VAL A 172 -9.87 -1.68 3.97
CA VAL A 172 -10.29 -1.37 2.58
C VAL A 172 -9.17 -0.64 1.84
N ASP A 173 -8.71 0.46 2.40
CA ASP A 173 -7.54 1.21 1.97
C ASP A 173 -6.29 0.70 2.71
N PRO A 174 -5.27 0.17 2.00
CA PRO A 174 -4.03 -0.34 2.59
C PRO A 174 -3.11 0.77 3.14
N GLU A 175 -3.29 2.03 2.77
CA GLU A 175 -2.40 3.16 3.13
C GLU A 175 -2.87 3.95 4.36
N ILE A 176 -4.11 3.76 4.83
CA ILE A 176 -4.65 4.49 5.99
C ILE A 176 -5.15 3.57 7.11
N ALA A 177 -5.06 4.00 8.36
CA ALA A 177 -5.86 3.50 9.48
C ALA A 177 -6.96 4.53 9.78
N ASP A 178 -8.22 4.09 9.93
CA ASP A 178 -9.38 4.98 10.15
C ASP A 178 -10.54 4.23 10.86
N GLY A 179 -10.18 3.32 11.76
CA GLY A 179 -11.10 2.57 12.61
C GLY A 179 -12.24 1.90 11.83
N LEU A 180 -13.48 2.18 12.24
CA LEU A 180 -14.68 1.57 11.68
C LEU A 180 -14.88 1.93 10.20
N SER A 181 -14.46 3.11 9.77
CA SER A 181 -14.62 3.59 8.38
C SER A 181 -13.81 2.75 7.39
N ASN A 182 -12.62 2.28 7.79
CA ASN A 182 -11.72 1.53 6.91
C ASN A 182 -11.67 0.01 7.21
N LEU A 183 -12.12 -0.45 8.38
CA LEU A 183 -12.10 -1.87 8.75
C LEU A 183 -13.42 -2.58 8.38
N VAL A 184 -13.35 -3.70 7.67
CA VAL A 184 -14.50 -4.49 7.20
C VAL A 184 -14.38 -5.98 7.52
N VAL A 185 -15.52 -6.68 7.58
CA VAL A 185 -15.56 -8.15 7.51
C VAL A 185 -15.21 -8.61 6.09
N ALA A 186 -14.28 -9.55 5.99
CA ALA A 186 -13.94 -10.24 4.74
C ALA A 186 -13.73 -11.74 4.99
N CYS A 187 -14.01 -12.58 3.99
CA CYS A 187 -13.54 -13.96 4.01
C CYS A 187 -12.04 -14.03 3.67
N ARG A 188 -11.31 -15.04 4.16
CA ARG A 188 -9.87 -15.21 3.90
C ARG A 188 -9.52 -15.22 2.42
N GLY A 189 -10.33 -15.88 1.58
CA GLY A 189 -10.10 -15.94 0.14
C GLY A 189 -10.20 -14.58 -0.55
N CYS A 190 -11.14 -13.72 -0.13
CA CYS A 190 -11.26 -12.37 -0.67
C CYS A 190 -10.17 -11.43 -0.13
N ASN A 191 -9.85 -11.49 1.16
CA ASN A 191 -8.75 -10.70 1.74
C ASN A 191 -7.41 -11.05 1.03
N ARG A 192 -7.10 -12.35 0.87
CA ARG A 192 -5.91 -12.80 0.12
C ARG A 192 -5.88 -12.29 -1.33
N ARG A 193 -7.03 -12.28 -2.02
CA ARG A 193 -7.14 -11.77 -3.40
C ARG A 193 -6.88 -10.26 -3.47
N LYS A 194 -7.42 -9.49 -2.53
CA LYS A 194 -7.21 -8.04 -2.46
C LYS A 194 -5.74 -7.72 -2.14
N SER A 195 -5.20 -8.33 -1.07
CA SER A 195 -3.84 -8.09 -0.57
C SER A 195 -3.64 -6.59 -0.26
N LYS A 196 -2.42 -6.07 -0.43
CA LYS A 196 -2.03 -4.67 -0.19
C LYS A 196 -2.55 -3.68 -1.25
N ARG A 197 -3.79 -3.83 -1.69
CA ARG A 197 -4.45 -2.98 -2.70
C ARG A 197 -5.80 -2.49 -2.19
N THR A 198 -6.33 -1.43 -2.80
CA THR A 198 -7.76 -1.10 -2.67
C THR A 198 -8.61 -2.17 -3.37
N PRO A 199 -9.92 -2.26 -3.12
CA PRO A 199 -10.81 -3.18 -3.85
C PRO A 199 -10.74 -2.95 -5.36
N GLU A 200 -10.75 -1.70 -5.81
CA GLU A 200 -10.76 -1.31 -7.22
C GLU A 200 -9.49 -1.77 -7.92
N ALA A 201 -8.32 -1.51 -7.31
CA ALA A 201 -7.02 -1.98 -7.79
C ALA A 201 -6.85 -3.52 -7.71
N ALA A 202 -7.77 -4.22 -7.03
CA ALA A 202 -7.87 -5.67 -7.01
C ALA A 202 -8.93 -6.25 -7.96
N GLY A 203 -9.65 -5.42 -8.72
CA GLY A 203 -10.79 -5.86 -9.54
C GLY A 203 -11.97 -6.36 -8.70
N MET A 204 -12.11 -5.83 -7.48
CA MET A 204 -13.11 -6.21 -6.49
C MET A 204 -14.01 -5.03 -6.14
N VAL A 205 -15.27 -5.31 -5.82
CA VAL A 205 -16.24 -4.28 -5.40
C VAL A 205 -16.39 -4.29 -3.89
N LEU A 206 -16.30 -3.12 -3.25
CA LEU A 206 -16.77 -2.94 -1.88
C LEU A 206 -18.30 -2.80 -1.88
N ARG A 207 -18.99 -3.77 -1.30
CA ARG A 207 -20.46 -3.79 -1.19
C ARG A 207 -20.93 -2.91 -0.02
N PRO A 208 -22.17 -2.38 -0.02
CA PRO A 208 -22.77 -1.75 1.16
C PRO A 208 -22.93 -2.75 2.33
N ALA A 209 -23.26 -2.25 3.52
CA ALA A 209 -23.55 -3.10 4.67
C ALA A 209 -24.86 -3.91 4.42
N PRO A 210 -25.03 -5.11 5.00
CA PRO A 210 -26.28 -5.86 4.84
C PRO A 210 -27.48 -5.08 5.41
N GLY A 211 -28.42 -4.72 4.52
CA GLY A 211 -29.59 -3.89 4.84
C GLY A 211 -29.43 -2.39 4.53
N GLU A 212 -28.24 -1.96 4.13
CA GLU A 212 -27.99 -0.61 3.58
C GLU A 212 -28.28 -0.67 2.07
N GLN A 213 -29.35 0.02 1.63
CA GLN A 213 -29.66 0.10 0.20
C GLN A 213 -28.63 1.02 -0.49
N PRO A 214 -28.13 0.67 -1.69
CA PRO A 214 -27.48 1.66 -2.54
C PRO A 214 -28.44 2.83 -2.75
N PRO A 215 -27.96 4.10 -2.80
CA PRO A 215 -28.82 5.21 -3.15
C PRO A 215 -29.47 4.92 -4.50
N ALA A 216 -30.80 5.10 -4.56
CA ALA A 216 -31.55 4.78 -5.77
C ALA A 216 -31.06 5.67 -6.92
N SER A 217 -30.40 5.07 -7.90
CA SER A 217 -30.23 5.65 -9.24
C SER A 217 -31.59 5.69 -9.93
N GLY A 218 -32.48 6.56 -9.45
CA GLY A 218 -33.77 6.81 -10.09
C GLY A 218 -33.53 7.48 -11.44
N PRO A 219 -34.13 7.00 -12.54
CA PRO A 219 -34.18 7.79 -13.75
C PRO A 219 -35.01 9.04 -13.46
N THR A 220 -34.49 10.22 -13.81
CA THR A 220 -35.28 11.45 -13.85
C THR A 220 -36.22 11.38 -15.05
N SER A 221 -37.32 10.66 -14.90
CA SER A 221 -38.42 10.63 -15.87
C SER A 221 -39.24 11.93 -15.76
N ASP A 222 -38.63 13.04 -16.15
CA ASP A 222 -39.32 14.31 -16.39
C ASP A 222 -40.03 14.23 -17.74
N LEU A 223 -41.24 13.66 -17.74
CA LEU A 223 -42.21 13.79 -18.81
C LEU A 223 -43.58 14.07 -18.17
N SER A 224 -43.85 15.35 -17.92
CA SER A 224 -45.22 15.80 -17.69
C SER A 224 -46.01 15.73 -19.01
N PRO A 225 -47.25 15.22 -19.03
CA PRO A 225 -48.10 15.26 -20.21
C PRO A 225 -48.74 16.64 -20.34
N ASP A 226 -48.43 17.37 -21.42
CA ASP A 226 -49.15 18.59 -21.77
C ASP A 226 -50.38 18.25 -22.65
N LEU A 227 -51.51 18.91 -22.37
CA LEU A 227 -52.79 18.68 -23.03
C LEU A 227 -53.18 19.93 -23.83
N GLY A 228 -53.13 19.85 -25.16
CA GLY A 228 -53.54 20.91 -26.08
C GLY A 228 -54.09 20.34 -27.41
N PRO A 229 -55.06 21.01 -28.08
CA PRO A 229 -56.10 20.26 -28.80
C PRO A 229 -56.05 20.29 -30.35
N ASP A 230 -56.57 19.18 -30.89
CA ASP A 230 -57.32 18.93 -32.14
C ASP A 230 -57.43 20.02 -33.24
N SER A 231 -57.09 19.63 -34.48
CA SER A 231 -57.57 20.20 -35.77
C SER A 231 -57.07 19.36 -36.97
N GLY A 232 -57.97 18.66 -37.67
CA GLY A 232 -57.72 18.05 -39.01
C GLY A 232 -58.10 18.99 -40.18
N PRO A 233 -58.23 18.52 -41.46
CA PRO A 233 -58.16 17.12 -41.95
C PRO A 233 -57.28 16.86 -43.22
N ASP A 234 -57.27 15.57 -43.62
CA ASP A 234 -56.85 14.81 -44.84
C ASP A 234 -56.84 15.51 -46.25
N PRO A 235 -56.32 14.92 -47.38
CA PRO A 235 -55.96 13.49 -47.62
C PRO A 235 -54.65 13.15 -48.39
N GLY A 236 -54.22 11.87 -48.31
CA GLY A 236 -52.97 11.25 -48.85
C GLY A 236 -52.80 11.16 -50.39
N PRO A 237 -52.39 10.02 -51.02
CA PRO A 237 -51.85 8.73 -50.51
C PRO A 237 -50.42 8.41 -51.06
N HIS A 238 -49.80 7.28 -50.69
CA HIS A 238 -49.06 6.37 -51.60
C HIS A 238 -48.57 5.08 -50.92
N SER A 239 -48.71 3.98 -51.66
CA SER A 239 -48.53 2.56 -51.35
C SER A 239 -47.15 2.08 -50.86
N GLY A 240 -47.10 0.94 -50.14
CA GLY A 240 -45.89 0.23 -49.68
C GLY A 240 -45.21 -0.64 -50.77
N PRO A 241 -44.66 -1.85 -50.50
CA PRO A 241 -44.77 -2.68 -49.29
C PRO A 241 -43.43 -3.22 -48.69
N ASP A 242 -43.56 -3.92 -47.57
CA ASP A 242 -42.55 -4.80 -46.93
C ASP A 242 -42.37 -6.13 -47.71
N PRO A 243 -41.19 -6.77 -47.65
CA PRO A 243 -41.17 -8.23 -47.49
C PRO A 243 -40.09 -8.79 -46.53
N GLY A 244 -40.47 -9.85 -45.82
CA GLY A 244 -39.64 -10.61 -44.88
C GLY A 244 -38.67 -11.67 -45.49
N PRO A 245 -38.16 -12.61 -44.65
CA PRO A 245 -36.94 -13.42 -44.87
C PRO A 245 -37.24 -14.89 -45.29
N PRO A 246 -36.33 -15.90 -45.21
CA PRO A 246 -34.85 -15.99 -45.12
C PRO A 246 -34.25 -16.72 -46.38
N PRO A 247 -33.13 -17.50 -46.39
CA PRO A 247 -32.93 -18.75 -45.62
C PRO A 247 -31.50 -19.06 -45.10
N THR A 248 -31.44 -20.15 -44.33
CA THR A 248 -30.31 -20.90 -43.75
C THR A 248 -29.32 -21.48 -44.76
N GLU A 249 -28.03 -21.65 -44.39
CA GLU A 249 -27.32 -22.95 -44.55
C GLU A 249 -26.01 -23.04 -43.75
N THR A 250 -25.77 -24.22 -43.16
CA THR A 250 -24.53 -24.66 -42.49
C THR A 250 -23.97 -25.84 -43.30
N PRO A 251 -22.67 -26.20 -43.21
CA PRO A 251 -22.38 -27.38 -42.37
C PRO A 251 -20.98 -27.44 -41.70
N ALA A 252 -20.95 -28.18 -40.57
CA ALA A 252 -19.89 -29.11 -40.08
C ALA A 252 -18.40 -28.69 -40.08
N THR A 253 -17.59 -29.05 -39.08
CA THR A 253 -17.26 -30.45 -38.76
C THR A 253 -16.49 -30.59 -37.43
N SER A 254 -16.86 -31.60 -36.62
CA SER A 254 -16.10 -32.33 -35.56
C SER A 254 -15.22 -31.58 -34.54
N GLY A 255 -15.17 -31.91 -33.24
CA GLY A 255 -15.79 -33.01 -32.50
C GLY A 255 -14.79 -33.71 -31.58
N ASN A 256 -15.11 -33.86 -30.29
CA ASN A 256 -14.61 -34.96 -29.45
C ASN A 256 -15.42 -35.12 -28.15
N SER A 257 -15.49 -36.35 -27.66
CA SER A 257 -16.50 -36.83 -26.71
C SER A 257 -16.06 -36.84 -25.24
N ALA A 258 -17.05 -36.94 -24.34
CA ALA A 258 -16.88 -37.10 -22.89
C ALA A 258 -16.43 -38.53 -22.49
N PRO A 259 -16.38 -38.87 -21.17
CA PRO A 259 -17.64 -39.30 -20.54
C PRO A 259 -17.92 -38.72 -19.14
N VAL A 260 -19.20 -38.75 -18.78
CA VAL A 260 -19.76 -38.44 -17.46
C VAL A 260 -19.85 -39.72 -16.63
N CYS A 261 -19.64 -39.63 -15.31
CA CYS A 261 -20.01 -40.68 -14.35
C CYS A 261 -20.79 -40.09 -13.15
N LEU A 262 -21.99 -40.63 -12.92
CA LEU A 262 -22.79 -40.55 -11.69
C LEU A 262 -23.33 -41.94 -11.40
N PRO A 263 -23.47 -42.33 -10.12
CA PRO A 263 -24.71 -43.01 -9.72
C PRO A 263 -25.32 -42.52 -8.39
N THR A 264 -26.63 -42.23 -8.46
CA THR A 264 -27.72 -42.56 -7.51
C THR A 264 -27.49 -42.71 -5.98
N SER A 265 -28.21 -41.84 -5.26
CA SER A 265 -29.28 -42.17 -4.29
C SER A 265 -29.04 -43.03 -3.03
N ALA A 266 -29.33 -42.44 -1.87
CA ALA A 266 -29.97 -43.11 -0.73
C ALA A 266 -30.94 -42.14 -0.03
N VAL A 267 -32.07 -42.65 0.47
CA VAL A 267 -33.18 -41.86 1.02
C VAL A 267 -33.46 -42.28 2.47
N THR A 268 -33.52 -41.34 3.41
CA THR A 268 -34.21 -41.53 4.70
C THR A 268 -34.76 -40.20 5.21
N SER A 269 -35.92 -40.23 5.88
CA SER A 269 -36.81 -39.08 6.00
C SER A 269 -37.36 -38.88 7.43
N VAL A 270 -37.18 -37.65 7.97
CA VAL A 270 -37.99 -36.91 9.02
C VAL A 270 -38.32 -37.63 10.36
N PRO A 271 -38.75 -36.96 11.49
CA PRO A 271 -39.66 -35.80 11.67
C PRO A 271 -38.97 -34.53 12.23
N THR A 272 -39.36 -33.28 11.90
CA THR A 272 -40.61 -32.52 12.16
C THR A 272 -40.77 -32.00 13.60
N GLN A 273 -40.63 -30.68 13.80
CA GLN A 273 -41.51 -29.77 14.58
C GLN A 273 -41.29 -28.33 14.06
N VAL A 274 -42.22 -27.72 13.29
CA VAL A 274 -43.38 -26.89 13.69
C VAL A 274 -43.00 -25.47 14.18
N ALA A 275 -43.71 -24.46 13.66
CA ALA A 275 -43.35 -23.04 13.66
C ALA A 275 -43.96 -22.23 14.82
N SER A 276 -43.51 -20.96 14.98
CA SER A 276 -44.29 -19.89 15.62
C SER A 276 -43.87 -18.49 15.13
N SER A 277 -44.87 -17.69 14.76
CA SER A 277 -44.87 -16.26 14.45
C SER A 277 -46.35 -15.82 14.33
N PRO A 278 -46.73 -14.54 14.40
CA PRO A 278 -45.91 -13.33 14.56
C PRO A 278 -46.29 -12.45 15.77
N GLY A 279 -45.41 -11.51 16.14
CA GLY A 279 -45.73 -10.41 17.06
C GLY A 279 -45.90 -9.09 16.30
N THR A 280 -47.06 -8.46 16.38
CA THR A 280 -47.36 -7.18 15.72
C THR A 280 -46.89 -5.98 16.57
N GLY A 281 -46.08 -5.10 15.99
CA GLY A 281 -45.63 -3.86 16.63
C GLY A 281 -45.56 -2.70 15.64
N ARG A 282 -46.52 -1.77 15.72
CA ARG A 282 -46.51 -0.48 15.01
C ARG A 282 -45.81 0.57 15.87
N GLY A 283 -45.02 1.45 15.25
CA GLY A 283 -44.73 2.78 15.81
C GLY A 283 -43.33 3.34 15.50
N GLY A 284 -43.28 4.53 14.90
CA GLY A 284 -42.07 5.38 14.89
C GLY A 284 -41.48 5.71 13.53
N SER A 285 -42.08 6.65 12.80
CA SER A 285 -41.46 7.28 11.62
C SER A 285 -40.41 8.31 12.07
N GLY A 286 -39.14 7.89 12.13
CA GLY A 286 -38.01 8.80 12.37
C GLY A 286 -37.33 9.21 11.06
N THR A 287 -37.59 10.43 10.59
CA THR A 287 -36.98 10.96 9.35
C THR A 287 -35.51 11.31 9.57
N ALA A 288 -34.60 10.36 9.32
CA ALA A 288 -33.17 10.65 9.26
C ALA A 288 -32.81 11.28 7.90
N PRO A 289 -31.97 12.32 7.83
CA PRO A 289 -31.58 12.95 6.57
C PRO A 289 -30.73 12.00 5.73
N SER A 290 -31.12 11.83 4.47
CA SER A 290 -30.39 11.03 3.49
C SER A 290 -29.03 11.66 3.19
N LEU A 291 -27.95 11.00 3.61
CA LEU A 291 -26.60 11.26 3.12
C LEU A 291 -26.29 10.25 2.01
N GLY A 292 -25.65 10.74 0.94
CA GLY A 292 -25.39 9.98 -0.28
C GLY A 292 -24.34 8.85 -0.13
N PRO A 293 -23.85 8.29 -1.26
CA PRO A 293 -23.13 7.03 -1.29
C PRO A 293 -21.84 7.03 -0.45
N PRO A 294 -21.48 5.90 0.18
CA PRO A 294 -20.22 5.77 0.91
C PRO A 294 -19.03 5.75 -0.06
N ARG A 295 -18.43 6.92 -0.25
CA ARG A 295 -17.00 7.05 -0.54
C ARG A 295 -16.19 6.61 0.70
N PRO A 296 -14.86 6.38 0.60
CA PRO A 296 -14.01 6.51 1.77
C PRO A 296 -14.34 7.84 2.46
N GLY A 297 -14.69 7.77 3.75
CA GLY A 297 -15.33 8.88 4.46
C GLY A 297 -14.49 10.15 4.45
N PRO A 298 -15.10 11.33 4.72
CA PRO A 298 -14.31 12.52 5.03
C PRO A 298 -13.35 12.18 6.17
N PRO A 299 -12.10 12.67 6.13
CA PRO A 299 -11.05 12.26 7.07
C PRO A 299 -11.53 12.45 8.51
N THR A 300 -11.69 11.36 9.24
CA THR A 300 -12.10 11.43 10.65
C THR A 300 -10.95 11.99 11.48
N ALA A 301 -11.24 12.49 12.68
CA ALA A 301 -10.23 12.90 13.66
C ALA A 301 -9.28 11.76 14.12
N HIS A 302 -9.51 10.53 13.64
CA HIS A 302 -8.72 9.34 13.94
C HIS A 302 -7.97 8.76 12.74
N ARG A 303 -8.09 9.38 11.56
CA ARG A 303 -7.39 8.94 10.34
C ARG A 303 -5.88 9.12 10.46
N ILE A 304 -5.12 8.07 10.20
CA ILE A 304 -3.65 8.07 10.12
C ILE A 304 -3.28 7.53 8.73
N GLY A 305 -2.55 8.33 7.94
CA GLY A 305 -2.14 8.03 6.56
C GLY A 305 -2.18 9.27 5.66
N PRO A 306 -1.88 9.15 4.34
CA PRO A 306 -1.88 10.28 3.41
C PRO A 306 -3.30 10.89 3.24
N PRO A 307 -3.38 12.22 2.97
CA PRO A 307 -3.06 12.71 1.62
C PRO A 307 -1.74 13.48 1.43
N THR A 308 -1.26 14.23 2.43
CA THR A 308 -0.13 15.19 2.27
C THR A 308 0.74 15.35 3.54
N THR A 309 0.72 14.35 4.43
CA THR A 309 1.00 14.45 5.88
C THR A 309 2.31 15.17 6.30
N PRO A 310 2.26 16.43 6.79
CA PRO A 310 3.28 16.97 7.68
C PRO A 310 3.13 16.33 9.07
N ARG A 311 4.24 16.17 9.80
CA ARG A 311 4.26 15.35 11.02
C ARG A 311 4.36 16.21 12.28
N GLY A 312 3.72 15.77 13.36
CA GLY A 312 3.93 16.36 14.69
C GLY A 312 5.40 16.31 15.11
N PRO A 313 5.81 17.15 16.09
CA PRO A 313 7.20 17.41 16.42
C PRO A 313 8.07 16.15 16.47
N LEU A 314 9.31 16.29 16.00
CA LEU A 314 10.34 15.30 16.23
C LEU A 314 10.52 15.17 17.74
N HIS A 315 9.91 14.14 18.33
CA HIS A 315 10.18 13.78 19.71
C HIS A 315 11.59 13.20 19.73
N GLY A 316 12.56 14.09 19.89
CA GLY A 316 13.98 13.74 19.86
C GLY A 316 14.27 12.60 20.82
N SER A 317 15.11 11.67 20.35
CA SER A 317 15.59 10.51 21.07
C SER A 317 15.79 10.79 22.56
N PRO A 318 15.30 9.93 23.47
CA PRO A 318 15.57 10.08 24.90
C PRO A 318 17.07 9.95 25.26
N TYR A 319 17.93 9.66 24.27
CA TYR A 319 19.38 9.54 24.40
C TYR A 319 20.18 10.75 23.85
N LEU A 320 19.51 11.80 23.34
CA LEU A 320 20.18 12.96 22.73
C LEU A 320 19.79 14.28 23.39
N ARG A 321 20.70 14.86 24.18
CA ARG A 321 20.70 16.28 24.58
C ARG A 321 22.12 16.82 24.73
N THR A 322 22.49 17.79 23.87
CA THR A 322 23.55 18.85 24.04
C THR A 322 25.03 18.40 24.20
N SER A 323 26.08 19.02 23.59
CA SER A 323 26.17 20.25 22.76
C SER A 323 27.60 20.55 22.13
N ARG A 324 27.62 21.27 20.98
CA ARG A 324 28.65 22.19 20.36
C ARG A 324 29.86 21.67 19.47
N PRO A 325 30.41 22.50 18.51
CA PRO A 325 31.07 22.04 17.24
C PRO A 325 32.43 22.72 16.78
N LEU A 326 32.91 22.41 15.54
CA LEU A 326 33.94 23.06 14.62
C LEU A 326 35.28 22.28 14.38
N PRO A 327 36.09 22.49 13.30
CA PRO A 327 35.89 22.99 11.90
C PRO A 327 36.64 22.17 10.77
N GLU A 328 36.65 22.67 9.51
CA GLU A 328 37.09 22.01 8.23
C GLU A 328 38.65 21.92 7.94
N HIS A 329 39.25 21.65 6.74
CA HIS A 329 38.86 21.74 5.30
C HIS A 329 39.78 21.11 4.19
N HIS A 330 39.17 20.89 3.00
CA HIS A 330 39.67 20.79 1.58
C HIS A 330 40.41 19.55 1.00
N ALA A 331 40.01 19.15 -0.22
CA ALA A 331 40.48 17.96 -0.97
C ALA A 331 40.63 18.19 -2.50
N GLY A 332 41.32 17.26 -3.20
CA GLY A 332 41.63 17.30 -4.65
C GLY A 332 41.12 16.11 -5.48
N HIS A 333 41.49 16.06 -6.76
CA HIS A 333 40.81 15.27 -7.81
C HIS A 333 41.17 13.76 -7.92
N PRO A 334 40.27 12.91 -8.51
CA PRO A 334 40.39 11.45 -8.51
C PRO A 334 41.02 10.84 -9.81
N PRO A 335 41.70 9.68 -9.71
CA PRO A 335 42.22 8.89 -10.82
C PRO A 335 41.28 7.73 -11.24
N GLN A 336 41.64 7.08 -12.35
CA GLN A 336 40.93 5.98 -13.01
C GLN A 336 41.23 4.59 -12.37
N PRO A 337 40.40 3.55 -12.64
CA PRO A 337 40.60 2.21 -12.07
C PRO A 337 41.81 1.46 -12.66
N ASP A 338 42.50 0.69 -11.81
CA ASP A 338 43.65 -0.16 -12.19
C ASP A 338 43.22 -1.42 -12.98
N PRO A 339 44.10 -1.94 -13.88
CA PRO A 339 43.86 -3.18 -14.61
C PRO A 339 44.09 -4.43 -13.74
N GLU A 340 43.37 -5.51 -14.06
CA GLU A 340 43.45 -6.77 -13.30
C GLU A 340 44.76 -7.54 -13.59
N HIS A 341 45.44 -7.95 -12.53
CA HIS A 341 46.72 -8.66 -12.62
C HIS A 341 46.50 -10.15 -12.94
N GLN A 342 46.98 -10.59 -14.10
CA GLN A 342 47.17 -12.00 -14.43
C GLN A 342 48.59 -12.46 -14.03
N ASP A 343 48.82 -13.78 -14.18
CA ASP A 343 50.06 -14.53 -13.95
C ASP A 343 50.52 -14.70 -12.47
N ARG A 344 51.16 -15.81 -12.07
CA ARG A 344 51.76 -16.91 -12.86
C ARG A 344 51.80 -18.24 -12.10
N THR A 345 51.63 -19.34 -12.82
CA THR A 345 52.18 -20.66 -12.44
C THR A 345 53.67 -20.73 -12.75
N GLU A 346 54.48 -21.38 -11.90
CA GLU A 346 55.41 -22.45 -12.30
C GLU A 346 56.21 -23.01 -11.10
N HIS A 347 56.59 -24.29 -11.22
CA HIS A 347 57.41 -25.06 -10.28
C HIS A 347 58.91 -24.80 -10.51
N PRO A 348 59.76 -25.25 -9.57
CA PRO A 348 60.61 -26.41 -9.89
C PRO A 348 60.32 -27.64 -9.02
#